data_AF-A0AAV4R6Q8-F1
#
_entry.id   AF-A0AAV4R6Q8-F1
#
_cell.length_a   1.000
_cell.length_b   1.000
_cell.length_c   1.000
_cell.angle_alpha   90.00
_cell.angle_beta   90.00
_cell.angle_gamma   90.00
#
_symmetry.space_group_name_H-M   'P 1'
#
loop_
_entity.id
_entity.type
_entity.pdbx_description
1 polymer ?
#
loop_
_entity_poly.entity_id
_entity_poly.type
_entity_poly.pdbx_seq_one_letter_code
_entity_poly.pdbx_strand_id
1 'polypeptide(L)'
;MRSSLSTEYLDIKELSYNMNRNKKSPSRSCYGITTRIFPLAPEINQNEKVSETNLSWERLYRHLFTMNPEDKPSTSGMENGNNGNLYVDNPRSRGASPQLIRAPQLRAYTPIPPDADTRTHVLSEILETEKSYVDSLETLLFYMLNLKSTDYNGVVEEGIVDEIFFQIPEILCIHEIFLEGLQLRCCNWDVKFTVGDLFVEAFTKPNVIETYTAFINNWKCAKDATKIATQAKPAFARFLEHMSREHKGKLTLDALLIMPVQRIPRYELLLKELLKHTHMEHPDHCLLVQAQKEIHDLAVQINRIEREAYQIEQMQQRLRDIEQHIDGVVDLCQPERSFIRHDVVTIPGGLGTKKERCLFLFSDILLITSIKRKSTAIRKPSSANTSSSAPIPFGASDTNKYKLLTRISLETMEISKSM
;
A
#
# COMPACT_ATOMS: atom_id res chain seq x y z
N MET A 1 50.25 23.49 -15.90
CA MET A 1 49.00 23.22 -16.64
C MET A 1 48.30 22.07 -15.90
N ARG A 2 47.54 22.26 -14.81
CA ARG A 2 46.21 22.89 -14.62
C ARG A 2 45.12 22.37 -15.59
N SER A 3 44.34 21.39 -15.12
CA SER A 3 42.91 21.16 -15.42
C SER A 3 42.35 20.17 -14.38
N SER A 4 41.80 20.63 -13.25
CA SER A 4 40.38 20.97 -13.02
C SER A 4 39.49 19.72 -12.86
N LEU A 5 39.40 19.23 -11.62
CA LEU A 5 38.25 18.48 -11.10
C LEU A 5 37.46 19.47 -10.23
N SER A 6 36.25 19.83 -10.66
CA SER A 6 35.30 20.61 -9.86
C SER A 6 34.09 19.73 -9.56
N THR A 7 34.01 19.30 -8.30
CA THR A 7 32.84 18.77 -7.64
C THR A 7 31.89 19.93 -7.35
N GLU A 8 30.67 19.92 -7.89
CA GLU A 8 29.61 20.83 -7.46
C GLU A 8 28.49 20.05 -6.76
N TYR A 9 28.42 20.30 -5.45
CA TYR A 9 27.25 20.12 -4.59
C TYR A 9 26.13 21.04 -5.08
N LEU A 10 24.91 20.53 -5.24
CA LEU A 10 23.72 21.36 -5.39
C LEU A 10 22.86 21.32 -4.12
N ASP A 11 22.52 22.52 -3.69
CA ASP A 11 22.00 22.98 -2.41
C ASP A 11 20.47 22.81 -2.32
N ILE A 12 19.98 22.09 -1.29
CA ILE A 12 18.56 21.72 -1.10
C ILE A 12 17.82 22.83 -0.34
N LYS A 13 17.81 24.06 -0.87
CA LYS A 13 17.07 25.19 -0.26
C LYS A 13 16.17 26.00 -1.19
N GLU A 14 16.06 25.66 -2.48
CA GLU A 14 15.32 26.49 -3.45
C GLU A 14 14.02 25.89 -4.02
N LEU A 15 13.50 24.79 -3.46
CA LEU A 15 12.22 24.19 -3.92
C LEU A 15 11.00 24.51 -3.05
N SER A 16 11.16 25.22 -1.92
CA SER A 16 10.04 25.53 -1.01
C SER A 16 9.29 26.83 -1.31
N TYR A 17 9.69 27.62 -2.32
CA TYR A 17 9.17 28.99 -2.50
C TYR A 17 8.02 29.12 -3.52
N ASN A 18 7.70 28.10 -4.33
CA ASN A 18 6.74 28.25 -5.45
C ASN A 18 5.38 27.56 -5.30
N MET A 19 5.01 27.02 -4.14
CA MET A 19 3.72 26.34 -3.95
C MET A 19 2.64 27.14 -3.19
N ASN A 20 2.76 28.46 -3.07
CA ASN A 20 1.81 29.25 -2.27
C ASN A 20 1.25 30.53 -2.92
N ARG A 21 0.80 30.42 -4.17
CA ARG A 21 -0.12 31.40 -4.78
C ARG A 21 -1.09 30.72 -5.74
N ASN A 22 -2.27 30.34 -5.25
CA ASN A 22 -3.56 30.71 -5.87
C ASN A 22 -4.73 30.14 -5.06
N LYS A 23 -5.15 30.90 -4.04
CA LYS A 23 -6.53 30.89 -3.53
C LYS A 23 -7.19 32.20 -3.95
N LYS A 24 -8.18 32.14 -4.85
CA LYS A 24 -9.32 33.08 -4.90
C LYS A 24 -10.54 32.40 -5.51
N SER A 25 -11.59 32.27 -4.69
CA SER A 25 -12.99 32.08 -5.08
C SER A 25 -13.57 33.36 -5.71
N PRO A 26 -14.68 33.29 -6.47
CA PRO A 26 -15.98 33.67 -5.88
C PRO A 26 -17.22 32.87 -6.36
N SER A 27 -18.34 33.26 -5.75
CA SER A 27 -19.70 32.72 -5.59
C SER A 27 -20.66 32.62 -6.81
N ARG A 28 -21.53 31.58 -6.72
CA ARG A 28 -23.00 31.43 -6.99
C ARG A 28 -23.68 31.92 -8.29
N SER A 29 -24.45 30.95 -8.83
CA SER A 29 -25.79 30.99 -9.46
C SER A 29 -25.92 31.29 -10.97
N CYS A 30 -26.29 30.28 -11.76
CA CYS A 30 -27.62 30.16 -12.43
C CYS A 30 -27.66 29.00 -13.45
N TYR A 31 -28.86 28.45 -13.62
CA TYR A 31 -29.24 27.35 -14.50
C TYR A 31 -28.91 27.57 -15.98
N GLY A 32 -28.57 26.49 -16.70
CA GLY A 32 -28.47 26.48 -18.16
C GLY A 32 -28.06 25.11 -18.71
N ILE A 33 -29.05 24.33 -19.13
CA ILE A 33 -28.87 23.10 -19.90
C ILE A 33 -28.26 23.47 -21.25
N THR A 34 -27.10 22.91 -21.60
CA THR A 34 -26.71 22.77 -23.01
C THR A 34 -25.81 21.55 -23.18
N THR A 35 -26.36 20.55 -23.85
CA THR A 35 -25.69 19.38 -24.43
C THR A 35 -24.45 19.83 -25.21
N ARG A 36 -23.26 19.36 -24.82
CA ARG A 36 -22.06 19.42 -25.67
C ARG A 36 -21.37 18.07 -25.74
N ILE A 37 -21.51 17.52 -26.94
CA ILE A 37 -20.72 16.51 -27.64
C ILE A 37 -19.27 16.46 -27.13
N PHE A 38 -18.83 15.28 -26.67
CA PHE A 38 -17.43 14.96 -26.40
C PHE A 38 -16.63 14.99 -27.72
N PRO A 39 -15.47 15.67 -27.79
CA PRO A 39 -14.60 15.56 -28.94
C PRO A 39 -13.93 14.17 -28.95
N LEU A 40 -13.93 13.59 -30.16
CA LEU A 40 -13.14 12.43 -30.55
C LEU A 40 -11.66 12.60 -30.18
N ALA A 41 -11.01 11.45 -29.95
CA ALA A 41 -9.61 11.24 -29.58
C ALA A 41 -8.62 12.32 -30.09
N PRO A 42 -7.67 12.78 -29.26
CA PRO A 42 -6.64 13.68 -29.73
C PRO A 42 -5.63 12.94 -30.61
N GLU A 43 -5.33 13.51 -31.77
CA GLU A 43 -4.20 13.13 -32.62
C GLU A 43 -2.88 13.25 -31.85
N ILE A 44 -2.06 12.21 -31.96
CA ILE A 44 -0.76 12.08 -31.29
C ILE A 44 0.20 13.13 -31.86
N ASN A 45 0.55 14.12 -31.04
CA ASN A 45 1.65 15.04 -31.32
C ASN A 45 2.96 14.36 -30.88
N GLN A 46 3.79 13.95 -31.86
CA GLN A 46 5.06 13.27 -31.64
C GLN A 46 6.14 14.24 -31.14
N ASN A 47 6.06 14.71 -29.89
CA ASN A 47 7.20 15.26 -29.15
C ASN A 47 6.88 15.54 -27.67
N GLU A 48 6.51 14.49 -26.94
CA GLU A 48 6.57 14.51 -25.47
C GLU A 48 7.11 13.16 -25.00
N LYS A 49 8.13 13.18 -24.15
CA LYS A 49 8.62 11.98 -23.45
C LYS A 49 7.51 11.51 -22.51
N VAL A 50 6.68 10.60 -22.98
CA VAL A 50 5.72 9.87 -22.17
C VAL A 50 6.51 8.99 -21.22
N SER A 51 6.41 9.26 -19.91
CA SER A 51 6.97 8.40 -18.87
C SER A 51 6.36 7.00 -18.98
N GLU A 52 7.18 5.95 -18.91
CA GLU A 52 6.79 4.54 -19.05
C GLU A 52 5.64 4.12 -18.10
N THR A 53 5.42 4.87 -17.03
CA THR A 53 4.31 4.69 -16.08
C THR A 53 2.91 4.90 -16.70
N ASN A 54 2.75 5.80 -17.67
CA ASN A 54 1.45 6.05 -18.32
C ASN A 54 1.07 4.97 -19.35
N LEU A 55 2.05 4.24 -19.88
CA LEU A 55 1.82 3.17 -20.85
C LEU A 55 1.31 1.87 -20.20
N SER A 56 1.59 1.67 -18.91
CA SER A 56 1.12 0.49 -18.16
C SER A 56 -0.39 0.54 -17.93
N TRP A 57 -0.91 1.70 -17.51
CA TRP A 57 -2.30 1.82 -17.09
C TRP A 57 -3.34 1.72 -18.21
N GLU A 58 -3.07 2.33 -19.38
CA GLU A 58 -3.96 2.18 -20.53
C GLU A 58 -3.94 0.76 -21.09
N ARG A 59 -2.82 0.05 -20.97
CA ARG A 59 -2.71 -1.37 -21.34
C ARG A 59 -3.54 -2.24 -20.42
N LEU A 60 -3.50 -2.00 -19.10
CA LEU A 60 -4.31 -2.72 -18.11
C LEU A 60 -5.81 -2.44 -18.28
N TYR A 61 -6.18 -1.18 -18.49
CA TYR A 61 -7.55 -0.80 -18.76
C TYR A 61 -8.08 -1.46 -20.04
N ARG A 62 -7.28 -1.50 -21.13
CA ARG A 62 -7.65 -2.23 -22.35
C ARG A 62 -7.69 -3.74 -22.12
N HIS A 63 -6.74 -4.34 -21.41
CA HIS A 63 -6.71 -5.79 -21.19
C HIS A 63 -7.97 -6.28 -20.47
N LEU A 64 -8.41 -5.57 -19.43
CA LEU A 64 -9.61 -5.92 -18.65
C LEU A 64 -10.93 -5.61 -19.39
N PHE A 65 -10.99 -4.57 -20.22
CA PHE A 65 -12.22 -4.15 -20.91
C PHE A 65 -12.33 -4.56 -22.40
N THR A 66 -11.36 -5.31 -22.95
CA THR A 66 -11.42 -5.81 -24.35
C THR A 66 -11.80 -7.29 -24.47
N MET A 67 -12.26 -7.95 -23.40
CA MET A 67 -12.93 -9.25 -23.50
C MET A 67 -14.38 -9.06 -24.02
N ASN A 68 -14.69 -9.75 -25.12
CA ASN A 68 -15.85 -9.55 -25.99
C ASN A 68 -17.24 -9.50 -25.30
N PRO A 69 -18.16 -8.65 -25.80
CA PRO A 69 -19.58 -8.67 -25.46
C PRO A 69 -20.38 -9.67 -26.32
N GLU A 70 -19.93 -10.92 -26.41
CA GLU A 70 -20.68 -11.99 -27.10
C GLU A 70 -20.96 -13.15 -26.15
N ASP A 71 -21.96 -12.95 -25.30
CA ASP A 71 -22.90 -13.99 -24.87
C ASP A 71 -24.08 -13.33 -24.15
N LYS A 72 -25.03 -12.83 -24.95
CA LYS A 72 -26.40 -12.57 -24.46
C LYS A 72 -27.28 -13.71 -24.96
N PRO A 73 -28.03 -14.43 -24.09
CA PRO A 73 -29.02 -15.38 -24.55
C PRO A 73 -30.20 -14.60 -25.16
N SER A 74 -30.36 -14.72 -26.47
CA SER A 74 -31.49 -14.17 -27.22
C SER A 74 -32.76 -14.96 -26.90
N THR A 75 -33.72 -14.29 -26.28
CA THR A 75 -35.09 -14.80 -26.08
C THR A 75 -35.78 -14.99 -27.43
N SER A 76 -36.27 -16.20 -27.66
CA SER A 76 -37.00 -16.67 -28.83
C SER A 76 -38.35 -15.98 -29.04
N GLY A 77 -38.67 -15.62 -30.29
CA GLY A 77 -39.98 -15.18 -30.73
C GLY A 77 -40.22 -15.44 -32.23
N MET A 78 -40.90 -16.56 -32.50
CA MET A 78 -41.84 -16.88 -33.60
C MET A 78 -41.54 -16.54 -35.08
N GLU A 79 -41.44 -17.65 -35.85
CA GLU A 79 -42.22 -18.01 -37.05
C GLU A 79 -41.80 -17.63 -38.49
N ASN A 80 -42.03 -18.66 -39.35
CA ASN A 80 -42.11 -18.73 -40.82
C ASN A 80 -40.77 -18.75 -41.58
N GLY A 81 -40.45 -19.70 -42.47
CA GLY A 81 -41.21 -20.75 -43.13
C GLY A 81 -40.79 -20.84 -44.60
N ASN A 82 -40.31 -22.01 -45.01
CA ASN A 82 -40.35 -22.60 -46.36
C ASN A 82 -39.24 -22.39 -47.43
N ASN A 83 -38.85 -23.56 -47.98
CA ASN A 83 -38.45 -23.92 -49.35
C ASN A 83 -37.07 -23.55 -49.95
N GLY A 84 -36.24 -24.59 -50.17
CA GLY A 84 -36.26 -25.34 -51.43
C GLY A 84 -35.14 -25.13 -52.48
N ASN A 85 -34.27 -26.13 -52.61
CA ASN A 85 -33.71 -26.75 -53.83
C ASN A 85 -32.72 -26.04 -54.81
N LEU A 86 -31.55 -26.70 -54.94
CA LEU A 86 -30.88 -27.30 -56.13
C LEU A 86 -30.16 -26.47 -57.24
N TYR A 87 -29.20 -27.17 -57.86
CA TYR A 87 -28.29 -26.90 -59.01
C TYR A 87 -26.99 -26.12 -58.70
N VAL A 88 -25.78 -26.72 -58.70
CA VAL A 88 -24.97 -27.36 -59.78
C VAL A 88 -24.38 -26.32 -60.76
N ASP A 89 -23.09 -25.97 -60.62
CA ASP A 89 -22.00 -26.25 -61.58
C ASP A 89 -20.69 -25.45 -61.32
N ASN A 90 -19.57 -26.13 -61.55
CA ASN A 90 -18.15 -25.68 -61.60
C ASN A 90 -17.91 -24.91 -62.95
N PRO A 91 -16.72 -24.38 -63.37
CA PRO A 91 -15.39 -24.42 -62.75
C PRO A 91 -14.45 -23.17 -62.94
N ARG A 92 -13.29 -23.26 -62.27
CA ARG A 92 -11.95 -22.73 -62.63
C ARG A 92 -11.79 -21.21 -62.86
N SER A 93 -11.02 -20.59 -61.96
CA SER A 93 -10.00 -19.61 -62.36
C SER A 93 -8.79 -19.68 -61.44
N ARG A 94 -7.62 -19.83 -62.06
CA ARG A 94 -6.30 -19.78 -61.43
C ARG A 94 -6.05 -18.35 -60.97
N GLY A 95 -5.74 -18.18 -59.69
CA GLY A 95 -5.16 -16.96 -59.15
C GLY A 95 -4.20 -17.37 -58.04
N ALA A 96 -2.91 -17.16 -58.27
CA ALA A 96 -1.86 -17.43 -57.30
C ALA A 96 -2.00 -16.47 -56.11
N SER A 97 -2.25 -17.00 -54.91
CA SER A 97 -2.14 -16.23 -53.67
C SER A 97 -0.72 -16.34 -53.11
N PRO A 98 -0.10 -15.24 -52.64
CA PRO A 98 1.25 -15.26 -52.09
C PRO A 98 1.31 -16.09 -50.81
N GLN A 99 2.38 -16.88 -50.66
CA GLN A 99 2.65 -17.57 -49.40
C GLN A 99 2.96 -16.54 -48.30
N LEU A 100 1.97 -16.32 -47.43
CA LEU A 100 2.18 -15.70 -46.13
C LEU A 100 3.09 -16.62 -45.31
N ILE A 101 4.26 -16.09 -44.98
CA ILE A 101 5.17 -16.65 -43.98
C ILE A 101 4.36 -16.87 -42.70
N ARG A 102 4.07 -18.13 -42.40
CA ARG A 102 3.38 -18.54 -41.16
C ARG A 102 4.24 -18.10 -39.99
N ALA A 103 3.72 -17.20 -39.15
CA ALA A 103 4.30 -16.86 -37.86
C ALA A 103 4.63 -18.16 -37.09
N PRO A 104 5.74 -18.22 -36.33
CA PRO A 104 6.06 -19.40 -35.57
C PRO A 104 4.89 -19.65 -34.60
N GLN A 105 4.25 -20.80 -34.76
CA GLN A 105 3.19 -21.23 -33.86
C GLN A 105 3.79 -21.27 -32.46
N LEU A 106 3.23 -20.48 -31.54
CA LEU A 106 3.43 -20.65 -30.10
C LEU A 106 3.33 -22.14 -29.81
N ARG A 107 4.46 -22.75 -29.40
CA ARG A 107 4.48 -24.15 -29.00
C ARG A 107 3.44 -24.33 -27.90
N ALA A 108 2.61 -25.36 -28.05
CA ALA A 108 1.63 -25.73 -27.06
C ALA A 108 2.29 -25.82 -25.68
N TYR A 109 1.69 -25.16 -24.69
CA TYR A 109 2.06 -25.24 -23.28
C TYR A 109 2.16 -26.72 -22.89
N THR A 110 3.37 -27.23 -22.70
CA THR A 110 3.57 -28.56 -22.12
C THR A 110 3.68 -28.39 -20.61
N PRO A 111 2.73 -28.91 -19.82
CA PRO A 111 2.85 -28.94 -18.37
C PRO A 111 4.12 -29.65 -17.96
N ILE A 112 4.70 -29.20 -16.85
CA ILE A 112 5.86 -29.83 -16.23
C ILE A 112 5.54 -31.33 -15.98
N PRO A 113 6.44 -32.27 -16.34
CA PRO A 113 6.18 -33.70 -16.20
C PRO A 113 5.87 -34.10 -14.75
N PRO A 114 4.94 -35.05 -14.51
CA PRO A 114 4.57 -35.47 -13.16
C PRO A 114 5.68 -36.25 -12.40
N ASP A 115 6.73 -36.72 -13.09
CA ASP A 115 7.95 -37.34 -12.51
C ASP A 115 9.09 -36.32 -12.32
N ALA A 116 8.76 -35.05 -12.07
CA ALA A 116 9.76 -34.01 -11.92
C ALA A 116 10.50 -34.10 -10.57
N ASP A 117 11.78 -33.71 -10.56
CA ASP A 117 12.57 -33.63 -9.33
C ASP A 117 11.99 -32.57 -8.38
N THR A 118 12.33 -32.67 -7.09
CA THR A 118 11.76 -31.79 -6.05
C THR A 118 11.98 -30.30 -6.36
N ARG A 119 13.09 -29.93 -7.00
CA ARG A 119 13.35 -28.56 -7.46
C ARG A 119 12.28 -28.06 -8.42
N THR A 120 11.92 -28.89 -9.39
CA THR A 120 10.90 -28.57 -10.39
C THR A 120 9.49 -28.50 -9.78
N HIS A 121 9.21 -29.30 -8.75
CA HIS A 121 7.95 -29.17 -7.99
C HIS A 121 7.85 -27.83 -7.24
N VAL A 122 8.93 -27.40 -6.57
CA VAL A 122 8.97 -26.08 -5.90
C VAL A 122 8.76 -24.93 -6.90
N LEU A 123 9.32 -25.04 -8.11
CA LEU A 123 9.11 -24.04 -9.17
C LEU A 123 7.68 -24.02 -9.69
N SER A 124 7.08 -25.20 -9.82
CA SER A 124 5.66 -25.31 -10.18
C SER A 124 4.78 -24.62 -9.14
N GLU A 125 5.08 -24.80 -7.85
CA GLU A 125 4.40 -24.12 -6.76
C GLU A 125 4.61 -22.60 -6.79
N ILE A 126 5.83 -22.12 -7.04
CA ILE A 126 6.11 -20.69 -7.22
C ILE A 126 5.22 -20.13 -8.34
N LEU A 127 5.20 -20.76 -9.51
CA LEU A 127 4.41 -20.31 -10.65
C LEU A 127 2.91 -20.34 -10.38
N GLU A 128 2.38 -21.43 -9.81
CA GLU A 128 0.96 -21.58 -9.54
C GLU A 128 0.47 -20.59 -8.49
N THR A 129 1.23 -20.43 -7.40
CA THR A 129 0.90 -19.45 -6.37
C THR A 129 1.08 -18.01 -6.85
N GLU A 130 1.97 -17.75 -7.82
CA GLU A 130 2.10 -16.43 -8.46
C GLU A 130 0.89 -16.10 -9.31
N LYS A 131 0.43 -17.04 -10.15
CA LYS A 131 -0.80 -16.88 -10.94
C LYS A 131 -1.98 -16.54 -10.03
N SER A 132 -2.19 -17.34 -8.99
CA SER A 132 -3.29 -17.09 -8.05
C SER A 132 -3.16 -15.74 -7.32
N TYR A 133 -1.94 -15.25 -7.09
CA TYR A 133 -1.72 -13.96 -6.46
C TYR A 133 -2.02 -12.80 -7.43
N VAL A 134 -1.56 -12.88 -8.67
CA VAL A 134 -1.89 -11.91 -9.73
C VAL A 134 -3.40 -11.85 -9.96
N ASP A 135 -4.09 -12.99 -10.07
CA ASP A 135 -5.56 -13.04 -10.19
C ASP A 135 -6.26 -12.31 -9.02
N SER A 136 -5.69 -12.39 -7.82
CA SER A 136 -6.22 -11.72 -6.63
C SER A 136 -5.98 -10.21 -6.67
N LEU A 137 -4.84 -9.76 -7.20
CA LEU A 137 -4.53 -8.34 -7.43
C LEU A 137 -5.40 -7.75 -8.55
N GLU A 138 -5.63 -8.49 -9.64
CA GLU A 138 -6.56 -8.11 -10.70
C GLU A 138 -7.98 -7.95 -10.15
N THR A 139 -8.39 -8.84 -9.24
CA THR A 139 -9.67 -8.71 -8.54
C THR A 139 -9.73 -7.41 -7.74
N LEU A 140 -8.68 -7.05 -6.99
CA LEU A 140 -8.63 -5.76 -6.27
C LEU A 140 -8.71 -4.57 -7.23
N LEU A 141 -8.00 -4.63 -8.35
CA LEU A 141 -8.08 -3.58 -9.38
C LEU A 141 -9.50 -3.48 -9.96
N PHE A 142 -10.15 -4.62 -10.19
CA PHE A 142 -11.54 -4.67 -10.65
C PHE A 142 -12.49 -4.01 -9.64
N TYR A 143 -12.32 -4.23 -8.33
CA TYR A 143 -13.10 -3.53 -7.30
C TYR A 143 -12.93 -2.00 -7.41
N MET A 144 -11.68 -1.53 -7.52
CA MET A 144 -11.36 -0.11 -7.64
C MET A 144 -12.04 0.51 -8.87
N LEU A 145 -11.93 -0.14 -10.03
CA LEU A 145 -12.51 0.34 -11.28
C LEU A 145 -14.04 0.37 -11.24
N ASN A 146 -14.68 -0.62 -10.62
CA ASN A 146 -16.14 -0.61 -10.44
C ASN A 146 -16.58 0.52 -9.51
N LEU A 147 -15.88 0.77 -8.41
CA LEU A 147 -16.22 1.88 -7.49
C LEU A 147 -16.05 3.26 -8.14
N LYS A 148 -15.17 3.37 -9.14
CA LYS A 148 -14.97 4.58 -9.94
C LYS A 148 -15.85 4.64 -11.20
N SER A 149 -16.61 3.59 -11.50
CA SER A 149 -17.48 3.55 -12.67
C SER A 149 -18.73 4.41 -12.46
N THR A 150 -19.42 4.75 -13.55
CA THR A 150 -20.68 5.50 -13.49
C THR A 150 -21.78 4.76 -12.73
N ASP A 151 -21.73 3.42 -12.72
CA ASP A 151 -22.78 2.57 -12.15
C ASP A 151 -22.77 2.58 -10.62
N TYR A 152 -21.59 2.79 -10.01
CA TYR A 152 -21.41 2.89 -8.57
C TYR A 152 -20.94 4.29 -8.13
N ASN A 153 -21.06 5.28 -9.01
CA ASN A 153 -20.66 6.64 -8.69
C ASN A 153 -21.43 7.17 -7.46
N GLY A 154 -20.70 7.70 -6.48
CA GLY A 154 -21.26 8.19 -5.22
C GLY A 154 -21.54 7.13 -4.15
N VAL A 155 -21.26 5.84 -4.40
CA VAL A 155 -21.32 4.79 -3.36
C VAL A 155 -20.29 5.05 -2.27
N VAL A 156 -19.08 5.48 -2.66
CA VAL A 156 -17.99 5.95 -1.80
C VAL A 156 -17.36 7.18 -2.45
N GLU A 157 -16.72 8.04 -1.65
CA GLU A 157 -15.99 9.20 -2.18
C GLU A 157 -14.70 8.72 -2.85
N GLU A 158 -14.35 9.33 -3.98
CA GLU A 158 -13.19 8.90 -4.76
C GLU A 158 -11.89 8.90 -3.93
N GLY A 159 -11.69 9.90 -3.06
CA GLY A 159 -10.52 9.93 -2.17
C GLY A 159 -10.42 8.75 -1.20
N ILE A 160 -11.55 8.21 -0.74
CA ILE A 160 -11.57 7.00 0.09
C ILE A 160 -11.24 5.77 -0.76
N VAL A 161 -11.72 5.72 -2.01
CA VAL A 161 -11.35 4.64 -2.95
C VAL A 161 -9.84 4.66 -3.21
N ASP A 162 -9.28 5.84 -3.48
CA ASP A 162 -7.84 6.03 -3.67
C ASP A 162 -7.04 5.61 -2.43
N GLU A 163 -7.52 5.91 -1.23
CA GLU A 163 -6.90 5.48 0.02
C GLU A 163 -6.95 3.96 0.20
N ILE A 164 -8.08 3.31 -0.11
CA ILE A 164 -8.26 1.85 0.04
C ILE A 164 -7.36 1.07 -0.92
N PHE A 165 -7.27 1.51 -2.18
CA PHE A 165 -6.56 0.79 -3.25
C PHE A 165 -5.18 1.40 -3.58
N PHE A 166 -4.68 2.29 -2.72
CA PHE A 166 -3.38 2.95 -2.89
C PHE A 166 -2.28 1.93 -3.19
N GLN A 167 -1.49 2.17 -4.25
CA GLN A 167 -0.39 1.31 -4.72
C GLN A 167 -0.76 -0.09 -5.24
N ILE A 168 -2.04 -0.51 -5.23
CA ILE A 168 -2.44 -1.84 -5.74
C ILE A 168 -2.18 -1.99 -7.25
N PRO A 169 -2.73 -1.14 -8.14
CA PRO A 169 -1.99 -0.62 -9.28
C PRO A 169 -0.56 -1.07 -9.60
N GLU A 170 0.42 -0.40 -9.00
CA GLU A 170 1.84 -0.57 -9.29
C GLU A 170 2.33 -1.94 -8.84
N ILE A 171 1.79 -2.46 -7.73
CA ILE A 171 2.08 -3.83 -7.27
C ILE A 171 1.62 -4.85 -8.32
N LEU A 172 0.40 -4.72 -8.86
CA LEU A 172 -0.09 -5.60 -9.91
C LEU A 172 0.86 -5.61 -11.11
N CYS A 173 1.25 -4.43 -11.60
CA CYS A 173 2.15 -4.32 -12.74
C CYS A 173 3.50 -5.03 -12.50
N ILE A 174 4.09 -4.88 -11.31
CA ILE A 174 5.34 -5.57 -10.94
C ILE A 174 5.17 -7.09 -11.03
N HIS A 175 4.06 -7.60 -10.50
CA HIS A 175 3.80 -9.03 -10.42
C HIS A 175 3.36 -9.65 -11.74
N GLU A 176 2.68 -8.92 -12.62
CA GLU A 176 2.37 -9.36 -13.98
C GLU A 176 3.65 -9.55 -14.80
N ILE A 177 4.58 -8.58 -14.75
CA ILE A 177 5.87 -8.68 -15.43
C ILE A 177 6.67 -9.88 -14.89
N PHE A 178 6.69 -10.05 -13.58
CA PHE A 178 7.36 -11.19 -12.95
C PHE A 178 6.72 -12.52 -13.35
N LEU A 179 5.39 -12.60 -13.38
CA LEU A 179 4.63 -13.77 -13.79
C LEU A 179 4.88 -14.12 -15.26
N GLU A 180 4.90 -13.14 -16.15
CA GLU A 180 5.22 -13.34 -17.58
C GLU A 180 6.62 -13.96 -17.73
N GLY A 181 7.61 -13.43 -17.00
CA GLY A 181 8.96 -13.97 -16.97
C GLY A 181 9.02 -15.43 -16.48
N LEU A 182 8.31 -15.74 -15.39
CA LEU A 182 8.19 -17.10 -14.86
C LEU A 182 7.52 -18.05 -15.86
N GLN A 183 6.41 -17.63 -16.48
CA GLN A 183 5.70 -18.44 -17.47
C GLN A 183 6.59 -18.75 -18.67
N LEU A 184 7.29 -17.76 -19.21
CA LEU A 184 8.20 -17.95 -20.34
C LEU A 184 9.32 -18.94 -20.02
N ARG A 185 9.88 -18.86 -18.80
CA ARG A 185 10.94 -19.76 -18.31
C ARG A 185 10.42 -21.18 -18.12
N CYS A 186 9.25 -21.34 -17.51
CA CYS A 186 8.64 -22.64 -17.24
C CYS A 186 8.12 -23.33 -18.52
N CYS A 187 7.70 -22.58 -19.54
CA CYS A 187 7.27 -23.14 -20.83
C CYS A 187 8.40 -23.90 -21.56
N ASN A 188 9.66 -23.50 -21.33
CA ASN A 188 10.83 -24.16 -21.91
C ASN A 188 11.70 -24.80 -20.83
N TRP A 189 11.11 -25.23 -19.72
CA TRP A 189 11.85 -25.63 -18.53
C TRP A 189 12.90 -26.73 -18.79
N ASP A 190 14.13 -26.48 -18.32
CA ASP A 190 15.21 -27.44 -18.22
C ASP A 190 15.82 -27.33 -16.82
N VAL A 191 16.23 -28.46 -16.24
CA VAL A 191 16.80 -28.49 -14.88
C VAL A 191 18.00 -27.55 -14.76
N LYS A 192 18.76 -27.27 -15.83
CA LYS A 192 19.92 -26.35 -15.82
C LYS A 192 19.55 -24.87 -15.88
N PHE A 193 18.28 -24.54 -16.11
CA PHE A 193 17.85 -23.16 -16.25
C PHE A 193 17.82 -22.45 -14.89
N THR A 194 18.10 -21.16 -14.95
CA THR A 194 18.05 -20.29 -13.79
C THR A 194 16.62 -19.79 -13.58
N VAL A 195 16.30 -19.35 -12.37
CA VAL A 195 15.11 -18.52 -12.09
C VAL A 195 15.44 -17.41 -11.10
N GLY A 196 16.56 -17.51 -10.38
CA GLY A 196 16.98 -16.49 -9.42
C GLY A 196 17.20 -15.14 -10.08
N ASP A 197 17.61 -15.11 -11.36
CA ASP A 197 17.71 -13.89 -12.17
C ASP A 197 16.39 -13.12 -12.23
N LEU A 198 15.25 -13.82 -12.37
CA LEU A 198 13.93 -13.19 -12.44
C LEU A 198 13.56 -12.53 -11.11
N PHE A 199 13.87 -13.18 -9.98
CA PHE A 199 13.63 -12.60 -8.66
C PHE A 199 14.52 -11.38 -8.41
N VAL A 200 15.81 -11.49 -8.74
CA VAL A 200 16.74 -10.37 -8.60
C VAL A 200 16.27 -9.19 -9.45
N GLU A 201 15.94 -9.42 -10.71
CA GLU A 201 15.46 -8.35 -11.60
C GLU A 201 14.14 -7.73 -11.11
N ALA A 202 13.22 -8.54 -10.60
CA ALA A 202 11.91 -8.06 -10.16
C ALA A 202 11.95 -7.30 -8.83
N PHE A 203 12.79 -7.72 -7.87
CA PHE A 203 12.68 -7.22 -6.48
C PHE A 203 13.87 -6.39 -5.98
N THR A 204 14.90 -6.17 -6.80
CA THR A 204 16.03 -5.27 -6.44
C THR A 204 15.86 -3.83 -6.93
N LYS A 205 14.86 -3.57 -7.79
CA LYS A 205 14.67 -2.24 -8.36
C LYS A 205 14.18 -1.28 -7.27
N PRO A 206 14.79 -0.08 -7.11
CA PRO A 206 14.41 0.87 -6.05
C PRO A 206 12.93 1.23 -6.04
N ASN A 207 12.31 1.37 -7.23
CA ASN A 207 10.89 1.67 -7.35
C ASN A 207 9.99 0.59 -6.74
N VAL A 208 10.40 -0.69 -6.77
CA VAL A 208 9.64 -1.80 -6.19
C VAL A 208 9.64 -1.70 -4.67
N ILE A 209 10.81 -1.40 -4.09
CA ILE A 209 10.96 -1.19 -2.65
C ILE A 209 10.12 0.01 -2.19
N GLU A 210 10.15 1.11 -2.95
CA GLU A 210 9.35 2.31 -2.69
C GLU A 210 7.85 2.03 -2.76
N THR A 211 7.38 1.35 -3.81
CA THR A 211 5.97 0.94 -3.98
C THR A 211 5.48 0.08 -2.81
N TYR A 212 6.23 -0.96 -2.43
CA TYR A 212 5.87 -1.81 -1.29
C TYR A 212 5.88 -1.05 0.03
N THR A 213 6.89 -0.20 0.24
CA THR A 213 6.98 0.66 1.44
C THR A 213 5.78 1.59 1.54
N ALA A 214 5.41 2.26 0.44
CA ALA A 214 4.26 3.16 0.38
C ALA A 214 2.95 2.42 0.63
N PHE A 215 2.77 1.23 0.04
CA PHE A 215 1.62 0.37 0.27
C PHE A 215 1.47 0.01 1.76
N ILE A 216 2.53 -0.49 2.39
CA ILE A 216 2.50 -0.97 3.78
C ILE A 216 2.24 0.18 4.77
N ASN A 217 2.84 1.34 4.52
CA ASN A 217 2.58 2.54 5.32
C ASN A 217 1.10 2.93 5.30
N ASN A 218 0.43 2.79 4.16
CA ASN A 218 -0.98 3.10 4.00
C ASN A 218 -1.91 1.94 4.38
N TRP A 219 -1.44 0.70 4.41
CA TRP A 219 -2.30 -0.49 4.54
C TRP A 219 -3.23 -0.47 5.77
N LYS A 220 -2.74 0.04 6.92
CA LYS A 220 -3.59 0.22 8.12
C LYS A 220 -4.69 1.27 7.88
N CYS A 221 -4.35 2.39 7.27
CA CYS A 221 -5.29 3.44 6.88
C CYS A 221 -6.34 2.90 5.90
N ALA A 222 -5.93 2.17 4.87
CA ALA A 222 -6.83 1.50 3.92
C ALA A 222 -7.82 0.55 4.62
N LYS A 223 -7.35 -0.23 5.61
CA LYS A 223 -8.19 -1.14 6.39
C LYS A 223 -9.21 -0.39 7.24
N ASP A 224 -8.78 0.67 7.92
CA ASP A 224 -9.66 1.49 8.74
C ASP A 224 -10.66 2.28 7.89
N ALA A 225 -10.22 2.86 6.77
CA ALA A 225 -11.06 3.54 5.78
C ALA A 225 -12.12 2.59 5.23
N THR A 226 -11.75 1.37 4.87
CA THR A 226 -12.69 0.32 4.44
C THR A 226 -13.73 0.07 5.52
N LYS A 227 -13.31 -0.20 6.76
CA LYS A 227 -14.22 -0.47 7.88
C LYS A 227 -15.17 0.69 8.17
N ILE A 228 -14.64 1.91 8.23
CA ILE A 228 -15.43 3.13 8.49
C ILE A 228 -16.44 3.35 7.36
N ALA A 229 -16.00 3.25 6.10
CA ALA A 229 -16.87 3.41 4.94
C ALA A 229 -17.97 2.33 4.90
N THR A 230 -17.65 1.07 5.21
CA THR A 230 -18.64 -0.02 5.28
C THR A 230 -19.70 0.25 6.34
N GLN A 231 -19.31 0.76 7.51
CA GLN A 231 -20.24 1.10 8.59
C GLN A 231 -21.09 2.34 8.27
N ALA A 232 -20.50 3.34 7.62
CA ALA A 232 -21.16 4.60 7.31
C ALA A 232 -22.09 4.51 6.09
N LYS A 233 -21.76 3.69 5.08
CA LYS A 233 -22.42 3.66 3.77
C LYS A 233 -22.97 2.25 3.46
N PRO A 234 -24.27 1.97 3.71
CA PRO A 234 -24.87 0.66 3.43
C PRO A 234 -24.81 0.22 1.96
N ALA A 235 -24.77 1.18 1.02
CA ALA A 235 -24.57 0.88 -0.40
C ALA A 235 -23.19 0.26 -0.66
N PHE A 236 -22.15 0.76 0.02
CA PHE A 236 -20.80 0.22 -0.08
C PHE A 236 -20.71 -1.18 0.54
N ALA A 237 -21.34 -1.39 1.70
CA ALA A 237 -21.40 -2.72 2.31
C ALA A 237 -22.02 -3.77 1.36
N ARG A 238 -23.15 -3.43 0.70
CA ARG A 238 -23.79 -4.31 -0.29
C ARG A 238 -22.93 -4.52 -1.53
N PHE A 239 -22.21 -3.50 -1.98
CA PHE A 239 -21.25 -3.63 -3.07
C PHE A 239 -20.16 -4.65 -2.71
N LEU A 240 -19.52 -4.52 -1.55
CA LEU A 240 -18.49 -5.45 -1.10
C LEU A 240 -19.02 -6.89 -0.95
N GLU A 241 -20.22 -7.06 -0.43
CA GLU A 241 -20.87 -8.38 -0.32
C GLU A 241 -21.13 -9.00 -1.70
N HIS A 242 -21.66 -8.21 -2.65
CA HIS A 242 -21.88 -8.67 -4.02
C HIS A 242 -20.57 -9.12 -4.67
N MET A 243 -19.55 -8.26 -4.63
CA MET A 243 -18.26 -8.53 -5.24
C MET A 243 -17.56 -9.74 -4.60
N SER A 244 -17.68 -9.91 -3.29
CA SER A 244 -17.13 -11.07 -2.58
C SER A 244 -17.80 -12.36 -3.03
N ARG A 245 -19.11 -12.34 -3.27
CA ARG A 245 -19.87 -13.52 -3.72
C ARG A 245 -19.54 -13.95 -5.15
N GLU A 246 -19.29 -13.00 -6.04
CA GLU A 246 -18.91 -13.27 -7.44
C GLU A 246 -17.44 -13.75 -7.57
N HIS A 247 -16.58 -13.40 -6.61
CA HIS A 247 -15.20 -13.87 -6.60
C HIS A 247 -15.13 -15.40 -6.39
N LYS A 248 -14.35 -16.11 -7.24
CA LYS A 248 -14.22 -17.58 -7.24
C LYS A 248 -13.85 -18.16 -5.86
N GLY A 249 -13.02 -17.46 -5.09
CA GLY A 249 -12.59 -17.85 -3.74
C GLY A 249 -13.47 -17.33 -2.59
N LYS A 250 -14.53 -16.57 -2.87
CA LYS A 250 -15.40 -15.92 -1.86
C LYS A 250 -14.61 -15.15 -0.79
N LEU A 251 -13.53 -14.50 -1.21
CA LEU A 251 -12.66 -13.74 -0.33
C LEU A 251 -13.31 -12.38 -0.08
N THR A 252 -13.16 -11.87 1.14
CA THR A 252 -13.53 -10.50 1.48
C THR A 252 -12.45 -9.53 0.98
N LEU A 253 -12.80 -8.25 0.85
CA LEU A 253 -11.84 -7.20 0.50
C LEU A 253 -10.66 -7.17 1.49
N ASP A 254 -10.92 -7.29 2.80
CA ASP A 254 -9.89 -7.38 3.84
C ASP A 254 -8.93 -8.57 3.62
N ALA A 255 -9.45 -9.72 3.19
CA ALA A 255 -8.65 -10.91 2.94
C ALA A 255 -7.77 -10.76 1.69
N LEU A 256 -8.20 -9.98 0.70
CA LEU A 256 -7.41 -9.65 -0.48
C LEU A 256 -6.34 -8.60 -0.17
N LEU A 257 -6.69 -7.52 0.55
CA LEU A 257 -5.79 -6.40 0.85
C LEU A 257 -4.59 -6.79 1.73
N ILE A 258 -4.66 -7.87 2.49
CA ILE A 258 -3.52 -8.37 3.28
C ILE A 258 -2.53 -9.20 2.43
N MET A 259 -2.93 -9.70 1.26
CA MET A 259 -2.11 -10.62 0.47
C MET A 259 -0.73 -10.04 0.08
N PRO A 260 -0.58 -8.77 -0.34
CA PRO A 260 0.73 -8.21 -0.67
C PRO A 260 1.71 -8.21 0.50
N VAL A 261 1.23 -7.91 1.71
CA VAL A 261 2.03 -7.98 2.95
C VAL A 261 2.52 -9.40 3.20
N GLN A 262 1.70 -10.41 2.88
CA GLN A 262 2.05 -11.82 3.08
C GLN A 262 2.84 -12.43 1.92
N ARG A 263 2.86 -11.82 0.74
CA ARG A 263 3.52 -12.41 -0.45
C ARG A 263 5.04 -12.43 -0.29
N ILE A 264 5.62 -11.34 0.21
CA ILE A 264 7.08 -11.23 0.36
C ILE A 264 7.65 -12.31 1.31
N PRO A 265 7.11 -12.54 2.52
CA PRO A 265 7.57 -13.65 3.38
C PRO A 265 7.41 -15.03 2.74
N ARG A 266 6.38 -15.24 1.90
CA ARG A 266 6.20 -16.51 1.18
C ARG A 266 7.32 -16.78 0.18
N TYR A 267 7.79 -15.76 -0.55
CA TYR A 267 8.95 -15.93 -1.43
C TYR A 267 10.21 -16.34 -0.68
N GLU A 268 10.43 -15.82 0.54
CA GLU A 268 11.58 -16.22 1.35
C GLU A 268 11.55 -17.74 1.65
N LEU A 269 10.38 -18.30 1.94
CA LEU A 269 10.21 -19.74 2.18
C LEU A 269 10.40 -20.56 0.90
N LEU A 270 9.81 -20.11 -0.21
CA LEU A 270 9.92 -20.80 -1.50
C LEU A 270 11.35 -20.80 -2.04
N LEU A 271 12.06 -19.67 -1.92
CA LEU A 271 13.48 -19.56 -2.31
C LEU A 271 14.38 -20.42 -1.41
N LYS A 272 14.10 -20.50 -0.10
CA LYS A 272 14.80 -21.41 0.82
C LYS A 272 14.65 -22.88 0.40
N GLU A 273 13.43 -23.31 0.10
CA GLU A 273 13.20 -24.69 -0.35
C GLU A 273 13.81 -24.94 -1.73
N LEU A 274 13.74 -23.97 -2.65
CA LEU A 274 14.35 -24.09 -3.97
C LEU A 274 15.88 -24.22 -3.91
N LEU A 275 16.53 -23.43 -3.05
CA LEU A 275 17.98 -23.50 -2.80
C LEU A 275 18.42 -24.85 -2.23
N LYS A 276 17.63 -25.42 -1.32
CA LYS A 276 17.90 -26.74 -0.72
C LYS A 276 17.97 -27.85 -1.76
N HIS A 277 17.24 -27.71 -2.87
CA HIS A 277 17.24 -28.64 -4.01
C HIS A 277 18.07 -28.15 -5.21
N THR A 278 18.95 -27.15 -5.02
CA THR A 278 19.82 -26.63 -6.08
C THR A 278 21.30 -26.79 -5.68
N HIS A 279 22.01 -27.71 -6.35
CA HIS A 279 23.43 -27.99 -6.07
C HIS A 279 24.32 -26.75 -6.23
N MET A 280 25.43 -26.66 -5.49
CA MET A 280 26.32 -25.48 -5.49
C MET A 280 26.96 -25.19 -6.86
N GLU A 281 27.16 -26.22 -7.68
CA GLU A 281 27.70 -26.10 -9.05
C GLU A 281 26.64 -25.69 -10.08
N HIS A 282 25.37 -25.61 -9.68
CA HIS A 282 24.29 -25.22 -10.56
C HIS A 282 24.38 -23.71 -10.89
N PRO A 283 24.18 -23.28 -12.15
CA PRO A 283 24.28 -21.86 -12.53
C PRO A 283 23.32 -20.95 -11.75
N ASP A 284 22.18 -21.49 -11.32
CA ASP A 284 21.16 -20.77 -10.55
C ASP A 284 21.53 -20.60 -9.06
N HIS A 285 22.47 -21.38 -8.52
CA HIS A 285 22.71 -21.40 -7.07
C HIS A 285 23.11 -20.02 -6.54
N CYS A 286 24.06 -19.34 -7.19
CA CYS A 286 24.48 -18.00 -6.80
C CYS A 286 23.36 -16.97 -6.95
N LEU A 287 22.56 -17.07 -8.01
CA LEU A 287 21.43 -16.18 -8.28
C LEU A 287 20.32 -16.35 -7.25
N LEU A 288 20.04 -17.59 -6.83
CA LEU A 288 19.06 -17.89 -5.80
C LEU A 288 19.51 -17.42 -4.42
N VAL A 289 20.81 -17.54 -4.09
CA VAL A 289 21.37 -16.97 -2.85
C VAL A 289 21.21 -15.45 -2.85
N GLN A 290 21.50 -14.81 -3.97
CA GLN A 290 21.29 -13.37 -4.12
C GLN A 290 19.79 -13.02 -3.97
N ALA A 291 18.90 -13.66 -4.73
CA ALA A 291 17.46 -13.45 -4.64
C ALA A 291 16.92 -13.63 -3.21
N GLN A 292 17.37 -14.66 -2.50
CA GLN A 292 16.99 -14.90 -1.12
C GLN A 292 17.40 -13.74 -0.21
N LYS A 293 18.62 -13.22 -0.37
CA LYS A 293 19.11 -12.07 0.40
C LYS A 293 18.25 -10.83 0.14
N GLU A 294 18.01 -10.51 -1.13
CA GLU A 294 17.26 -9.30 -1.51
C GLU A 294 15.80 -9.36 -1.02
N ILE A 295 15.14 -10.51 -1.15
CA ILE A 295 13.80 -10.73 -0.60
C ILE A 295 13.80 -10.67 0.94
N HIS A 296 14.82 -11.20 1.59
CA HIS A 296 14.95 -11.12 3.04
C HIS A 296 15.12 -9.66 3.51
N ASP A 297 15.99 -8.90 2.86
CA ASP A 297 16.22 -7.48 3.17
C ASP A 297 14.92 -6.67 3.00
N LEU A 298 14.15 -6.95 1.93
CA LEU A 298 12.81 -6.37 1.75
C LEU A 298 11.86 -6.79 2.88
N ALA A 299 11.79 -8.07 3.25
CA ALA A 299 10.93 -8.54 4.34
C ALA A 299 11.30 -7.89 5.69
N VAL A 300 12.59 -7.73 5.98
CA VAL A 300 13.07 -7.03 7.19
C VAL A 300 12.67 -5.55 7.16
N GLN A 301 12.77 -4.90 6.01
CA GLN A 301 12.33 -3.52 5.83
C GLN A 301 10.81 -3.38 6.08
N ILE A 302 10.00 -4.28 5.52
CA ILE A 302 8.55 -4.34 5.73
C ILE A 302 8.23 -4.47 7.24
N ASN A 303 8.86 -5.42 7.93
CA ASN A 303 8.67 -5.64 9.36
C ASN A 303 9.10 -4.42 10.20
N ARG A 304 10.20 -3.75 9.80
CA ARG A 304 10.68 -2.53 10.47
C ARG A 304 9.67 -1.40 10.33
N ILE A 305 9.15 -1.17 9.12
CA ILE A 305 8.14 -0.16 8.85
C ILE A 305 6.88 -0.39 9.69
N GLU A 306 6.38 -1.63 9.73
CA GLU A 306 5.22 -1.97 10.54
C GLU A 306 5.45 -1.68 12.04
N ARG A 307 6.63 -2.03 12.54
CA ARG A 307 7.02 -1.79 13.93
C ARG A 307 7.17 -0.30 14.24
N GLU A 308 7.71 0.49 13.31
CA GLU A 308 7.83 1.94 13.46
C GLU A 308 6.45 2.62 13.44
N ALA A 309 5.58 2.24 12.51
CA ALA A 309 4.20 2.73 12.44
C ALA A 309 3.42 2.43 13.74
N TYR A 310 3.57 1.22 14.29
CA TYR A 310 2.97 0.85 15.57
C TYR A 310 3.49 1.69 16.75
N GLN A 311 4.81 1.96 16.79
CA GLN A 311 5.38 2.81 17.83
C GLN A 311 4.91 4.26 17.75
N ILE A 312 4.78 4.81 16.52
CA ILE A 312 4.24 6.15 16.29
C ILE A 312 2.79 6.22 16.78
N GLU A 313 1.97 5.24 16.43
CA GLU A 313 0.56 5.17 16.86
C GLU A 313 0.44 5.12 18.39
N GLN A 314 1.23 4.28 19.06
CA GLN A 314 1.27 4.23 20.52
C GLN A 314 1.70 5.57 21.14
N MET A 315 2.73 6.20 20.58
CA MET A 315 3.21 7.51 21.04
C MET A 315 2.12 8.57 20.92
N GLN A 316 1.46 8.65 19.77
CA GLN A 316 0.36 9.58 19.54
C GLN A 316 -0.80 9.32 20.50
N GLN A 317 -1.17 8.06 20.73
CA GLN A 317 -2.22 7.73 21.68
C GLN A 317 -1.85 8.19 23.10
N ARG A 318 -0.60 7.97 23.51
CA ARG A 318 -0.10 8.43 24.80
C ARG A 318 -0.17 9.96 24.93
N LEU A 319 0.16 10.70 23.87
CA LEU A 319 0.03 12.16 23.87
C LEU A 319 -1.43 12.60 24.00
N ARG A 320 -2.36 11.95 23.29
CA ARG A 320 -3.80 12.22 23.42
C ARG A 320 -4.30 11.96 24.84
N ASP A 321 -3.86 10.87 25.45
CA ASP A 321 -4.24 10.54 26.83
C ASP A 321 -3.71 11.60 27.80
N ILE A 322 -2.47 12.06 27.65
CA ILE A 322 -1.91 13.14 28.48
C ILE A 322 -2.69 14.46 28.29
N GLU A 323 -3.00 14.82 27.03
CA GLU A 323 -3.77 16.01 26.69
C GLU A 323 -5.15 16.02 27.38
N GLN A 324 -5.84 14.87 27.41
CA GLN A 324 -7.13 14.75 28.11
C GLN A 324 -7.03 14.91 29.64
N HIS A 325 -5.87 14.68 30.24
CA HIS A 325 -5.67 14.78 31.68
C HIS A 325 -5.19 16.17 32.14
N ILE A 326 -4.77 17.04 31.22
CA ILE A 326 -4.28 18.39 31.51
C ILE A 326 -5.28 19.44 31.01
N ASP A 327 -6.07 20.02 31.93
CA ASP A 327 -6.98 21.12 31.62
C ASP A 327 -6.18 22.32 31.07
N GLY A 328 -6.54 22.80 29.88
CA GLY A 328 -6.00 24.02 29.27
C GLY A 328 -4.77 23.82 28.39
N VAL A 329 -4.33 22.57 28.15
CA VAL A 329 -3.36 22.27 27.09
C VAL A 329 -4.10 22.01 25.78
N VAL A 330 -3.51 22.47 24.67
CA VAL A 330 -3.95 22.21 23.30
C VAL A 330 -2.74 21.91 22.43
N ASP A 331 -2.96 21.20 21.33
CA ASP A 331 -1.96 20.86 20.32
C ASP A 331 -0.79 20.06 20.91
N LEU A 332 -1.10 19.13 21.83
CA LEU A 332 -0.07 18.27 22.42
C LEU A 332 0.33 17.14 21.49
N CYS A 333 -0.65 16.50 20.83
CA CYS A 333 -0.45 15.40 19.89
C CYS A 333 0.10 15.89 18.54
N GLN A 334 1.42 16.14 18.48
CA GLN A 334 2.15 16.52 17.25
C GLN A 334 2.99 15.35 16.73
N PRO A 335 3.20 15.19 15.41
CA PRO A 335 3.89 14.03 14.83
C PRO A 335 5.33 13.83 15.35
N GLU A 336 6.05 14.92 15.59
CA GLU A 336 7.46 14.91 16.00
C GLU A 336 7.64 14.94 17.53
N ARG A 337 6.55 15.12 18.28
CA ARG A 337 6.60 15.21 19.73
C ARG A 337 6.59 13.82 20.35
N SER A 338 7.48 13.60 21.32
CA SER A 338 7.46 12.39 22.14
C SER A 338 7.39 12.75 23.62
N PHE A 339 6.62 11.97 24.38
CA PHE A 339 6.59 12.11 25.83
C PHE A 339 7.78 11.38 26.46
N ILE A 340 8.56 12.09 27.27
CA ILE A 340 9.77 11.56 27.91
C ILE A 340 9.44 11.09 29.32
N ARG A 341 8.94 11.98 30.18
CA ARG A 341 8.72 11.71 31.61
C ARG A 341 7.79 12.74 32.25
N HIS A 342 7.20 12.40 33.39
CA HIS A 342 6.59 13.38 34.28
C HIS A 342 7.12 13.21 35.71
N ASP A 343 7.22 14.31 36.45
CA ASP A 343 7.73 14.34 37.82
C ASP A 343 6.91 15.31 38.69
N VAL A 344 6.63 14.92 39.94
CA VAL A 344 6.01 15.80 40.93
C VAL A 344 7.09 16.53 41.72
N VAL A 345 7.03 17.85 41.73
CA VAL A 345 7.97 18.73 42.43
C VAL A 345 7.23 19.63 43.42
N THR A 346 7.90 19.96 44.52
CA THR A 346 7.38 20.93 45.49
C THR A 346 8.13 22.24 45.38
N ILE A 347 7.42 23.32 45.09
CA ILE A 347 7.98 24.66 44.96
C ILE A 347 7.62 25.48 46.22
N PRO A 348 8.57 26.23 46.81
CA PRO A 348 8.25 27.19 47.87
C PRO A 348 7.34 28.30 47.33
N GLY A 349 6.21 28.52 48.01
CA GLY A 349 5.26 29.59 47.77
C GLY A 349 5.48 30.77 48.71
N GLY A 350 4.72 31.85 48.50
CA GLY A 350 4.68 32.99 49.41
C GLY A 350 4.23 32.59 50.83
N LEU A 351 4.73 33.31 51.83
CA LEU A 351 4.43 33.08 53.26
C LEU A 351 4.75 31.65 53.77
N GLY A 352 5.80 31.01 53.25
CA GLY A 352 6.24 29.68 53.72
C GLY A 352 5.33 28.52 53.30
N THR A 353 4.34 28.76 52.43
CA THR A 353 3.49 27.70 51.88
C THR A 353 4.27 26.84 50.90
N LYS A 354 3.98 25.53 50.83
CA LYS A 354 4.55 24.62 49.81
C LYS A 354 3.50 24.34 48.74
N LYS A 355 3.88 24.46 47.47
CA LYS A 355 2.99 24.21 46.33
C LYS A 355 3.50 23.05 45.49
N GLU A 356 2.72 21.99 45.39
CA GLU A 356 3.05 20.87 44.51
C GLU A 356 2.71 21.19 43.05
N ARG A 357 3.61 20.79 42.16
CA ARG A 357 3.49 20.92 40.71
C ARG A 357 3.86 19.59 40.07
N CYS A 358 3.26 19.31 38.91
CA CYS A 358 3.71 18.21 38.07
C CYS A 358 4.32 18.79 36.80
N LEU A 359 5.54 18.36 36.52
CA LEU A 359 6.30 18.69 35.32
C LEU A 359 6.08 17.57 34.31
N PHE A 360 5.69 17.90 33.09
CA PHE A 360 5.62 16.95 31.98
C PHE A 360 6.67 17.34 30.94
N LEU A 361 7.65 16.49 30.75
CA LEU A 361 8.74 16.67 29.81
C LEU A 361 8.45 15.92 28.51
N PHE A 362 8.50 16.67 27.41
CA PHE A 362 8.41 16.17 26.03
C PHE A 362 9.73 16.44 25.31
N SER A 363 9.88 15.94 24.08
CA SER A 363 11.09 16.15 23.27
C SER A 363 11.40 17.61 22.94
N ASP A 364 10.39 18.47 22.90
CA ASP A 364 10.47 19.87 22.46
C ASP A 364 9.92 20.88 23.48
N ILE A 365 9.10 20.43 24.44
CA ILE A 365 8.45 21.30 25.42
C ILE A 365 8.46 20.73 26.84
N LEU A 366 8.41 21.62 27.83
CA LEU A 366 8.15 21.34 29.23
C LEU A 366 6.82 21.99 29.64
N LEU A 367 5.89 21.19 30.19
CA LEU A 367 4.66 21.69 30.78
C LEU A 367 4.77 21.70 32.30
N ILE A 368 4.39 22.83 32.90
CA ILE A 368 4.25 22.96 34.35
C ILE A 368 2.76 23.02 34.66
N THR A 369 2.30 22.14 35.54
CA THR A 369 0.89 22.02 35.89
C THR A 369 0.66 22.10 37.39
N SER A 370 -0.51 22.58 37.81
CA SER A 370 -1.01 22.37 39.16
C SER A 370 -1.75 21.04 39.25
N ILE A 371 -1.60 20.33 40.38
CA ILE A 371 -2.24 19.04 40.63
C ILE A 371 -3.60 19.27 41.31
N LYS A 372 -4.69 18.83 40.68
CA LYS A 372 -6.02 18.72 41.29
C LYS A 372 -6.24 17.26 41.68
N ARG A 373 -6.05 16.95 42.96
CA ARG A 373 -6.36 15.62 43.49
C ARG A 373 -7.88 15.43 43.53
N LYS A 374 -8.39 14.36 42.93
CA LYS A 374 -9.73 13.88 43.26
C LYS A 374 -9.67 13.34 44.69
N SER A 375 -10.46 13.92 45.59
CA SER A 375 -10.65 13.39 46.94
C SER A 375 -11.45 12.08 46.86
N THR A 376 -10.79 10.97 46.54
CA THR A 376 -11.37 9.64 46.82
C THR A 376 -11.22 9.37 48.30
N ALA A 377 -12.33 9.08 48.96
CA ALA A 377 -12.35 8.72 50.36
C ALA A 377 -11.43 7.51 50.60
N ILE A 378 -10.49 7.72 51.51
CA ILE A 378 -9.46 6.83 52.06
C ILE A 378 -9.86 5.34 52.07
N ARG A 379 -9.13 4.53 51.29
CA ARG A 379 -8.53 3.29 51.80
C ARG A 379 -7.06 3.30 51.43
N LYS A 380 -6.19 3.49 52.44
CA LYS A 380 -4.74 3.44 52.32
C LYS A 380 -4.31 2.11 51.66
N PRO A 381 -3.49 2.13 50.61
CA PRO A 381 -2.44 1.14 50.45
C PRO A 381 -1.17 1.69 51.10
N SER A 382 -0.51 0.80 51.82
CA SER A 382 0.76 1.00 52.50
C SER A 382 1.87 1.44 51.56
N SER A 383 2.72 2.32 52.09
CA SER A 383 4.02 2.74 51.59
C SER A 383 4.83 1.59 50.98
N ALA A 384 5.09 1.67 49.67
CA ALA A 384 6.16 0.94 49.01
C ALA A 384 7.19 1.96 48.51
N ASN A 385 8.38 1.94 49.12
CA ASN A 385 9.58 2.51 48.54
C ASN A 385 9.91 1.70 47.29
N THR A 386 9.85 2.31 46.10
CA THR A 386 10.44 1.75 44.90
C THR A 386 11.42 2.75 44.32
N SER A 387 12.69 2.58 44.70
CA SER A 387 13.83 2.96 43.89
C SER A 387 13.87 2.02 42.68
N SER A 388 13.14 2.37 41.62
CA SER A 388 13.26 1.71 40.32
C SER A 388 13.30 2.78 39.23
N SER A 389 14.41 2.81 38.50
CA SER A 389 14.71 3.69 37.37
C SER A 389 13.98 3.26 36.10
N ALA A 390 12.70 2.90 36.20
CA ALA A 390 11.85 2.56 35.06
C ALA A 390 10.75 3.61 34.90
N PRO A 391 10.51 4.15 33.69
CA PRO A 391 9.43 5.11 33.49
C PRO A 391 8.08 4.43 33.77
N ILE A 392 7.35 4.89 34.79
CA ILE A 392 5.97 4.44 35.03
C ILE A 392 5.09 4.96 33.88
N PRO A 393 4.30 4.10 33.21
CA PRO A 393 3.35 4.55 32.20
C PRO A 393 2.34 5.51 32.80
N PHE A 394 2.22 6.70 32.21
CA PHE A 394 1.15 7.65 32.54
C PHE A 394 -0.20 6.99 32.23
N GLY A 395 -1.12 6.94 33.20
CA GLY A 395 -2.45 6.33 33.05
C GLY A 395 -2.70 5.02 33.81
N ALA A 396 -1.68 4.30 34.29
CA ALA A 396 -1.90 3.01 34.99
C ALA A 396 -2.36 3.16 36.46
N SER A 397 -2.14 4.32 37.09
CA SER A 397 -2.48 4.54 38.51
C SER A 397 -2.78 6.00 38.87
N ASP A 398 -2.69 6.94 37.92
CA ASP A 398 -2.74 8.37 38.23
C ASP A 398 -4.15 8.92 38.01
N THR A 399 -4.91 9.04 39.10
CA THR A 399 -6.30 9.56 39.08
C THR A 399 -6.36 11.09 39.14
N ASN A 400 -5.21 11.74 39.19
CA ASN A 400 -5.11 13.19 39.33
C ASN A 400 -5.48 13.89 38.02
N LYS A 401 -6.19 15.03 38.14
CA LYS A 401 -6.35 15.97 37.03
C LYS A 401 -5.31 17.06 37.16
N TYR A 402 -4.79 17.52 36.04
CA TYR A 402 -3.80 18.59 35.99
C TYR A 402 -4.43 19.84 35.39
N LYS A 403 -3.95 21.01 35.79
CA LYS A 403 -4.29 22.28 35.11
C LYS A 403 -3.00 22.94 34.65
N LEU A 404 -2.93 23.25 33.36
CA LEU A 404 -1.77 23.92 32.77
C LEU A 404 -1.54 25.26 33.45
N LEU A 405 -0.29 25.51 33.85
CA LEU A 405 0.16 26.80 34.35
C LEU A 405 1.08 27.47 33.34
N THR A 406 2.01 26.71 32.77
CA THR A 406 3.02 27.25 31.85
C THR A 406 3.45 26.18 30.86
N ARG A 407 3.65 26.61 29.60
CA ARG A 407 4.28 25.84 28.53
C ARG A 407 5.59 26.53 28.18
N ILE A 408 6.69 25.78 28.19
CA ILE A 408 8.04 26.29 27.94
C ILE A 408 8.62 25.49 26.77
N SER A 409 9.15 26.18 25.75
CA SER A 409 9.94 25.52 24.70
C SER A 409 11.31 25.14 25.27
N LEU A 410 11.79 23.94 24.98
CA LEU A 410 13.12 23.52 25.41
C LEU A 410 14.23 24.31 24.72
N GLU A 411 13.97 24.88 23.53
CA GLU A 411 14.93 25.72 22.83
C GLU A 411 15.24 27.03 23.56
N THR A 412 14.27 27.55 24.32
CA THR A 412 14.39 28.82 25.03
C THR A 412 14.64 28.64 26.53
N MET A 413 14.89 27.41 26.97
CA MET A 413 15.03 27.07 28.39
C MET A 413 16.49 27.17 28.85
N GLU A 414 16.77 28.11 29.74
CA GLU A 414 18.05 28.21 30.43
C GLU A 414 17.98 27.54 31.81
N ILE A 415 18.86 26.56 32.05
CA ILE A 415 18.99 25.89 33.36
C ILE A 415 20.15 26.53 34.13
N SER A 416 19.84 27.30 35.16
CA SER A 416 20.84 27.76 36.13
C SER A 416 20.79 26.90 37.38
N LYS A 417 21.97 26.47 37.85
CA LYS A 417 22.10 25.92 39.21
C LYS A 417 22.16 27.09 40.18
N SER A 418 21.23 27.14 41.12
CA SER A 418 21.43 27.93 42.34
C SER A 418 22.68 27.39 43.02
N MET A 419 23.71 28.23 43.16
CA MET A 419 24.84 27.95 44.05
C MET A 419 24.37 27.90 45.50
#